data_AF-A0A661WPF4-F1
#
_entry.id   AF-A0A661WPF4-F1
#
_cell.length_a   1.000
_cell.length_b   1.000
_cell.length_c   1.000
_cell.angle_alpha   90.00
_cell.angle_beta   90.00
_cell.angle_gamma   90.00
#
_symmetry.space_group_name_H-M   'P 1'
#
loop_
_entity.id
_entity.type
_entity.pdbx_description
1 polymer ?
#
loop_
_entity_poly.entity_id
_entity_poly.type
_entity_poly.pdbx_seq_one_letter_code
_entity_poly.pdbx_strand_id
1 'polypeptide(L)'
;IMVAASDFDDLVLVAVDEGADLLFLGAGLPLKYPESLSMDKAKKVLTKIVPIVSSARAAKIIFNYWAKKYNHVPDALVVEGPLAGGHLGFKKEHINNPDYTLDKILLEVISTIKPFEKQFNKHIPIIVAGGIYTGADIYKFMQLGAQAVQMATRFVATHECDASIKFKEAYVKCEKEDIIIINSPVGLPGRAIKNKFLEKVEAGVKIPFKCPWKCLKSCDFRKAPYCIDLALTNAKKGLLDEGFVFAGTNAYRVKEIVSIKTLFETLLEEYKNAASDKIISTC
;
A
#
# COMPACT_ATOMS: atom_id res chain seq x y z
N ILE A 1 -6.63 4.71 -5.58
CA ILE A 1 -7.26 6.00 -5.19
C ILE A 1 -7.40 6.05 -3.68
N MET A 2 -7.10 7.19 -3.04
CA MET A 2 -7.23 7.37 -1.59
C MET A 2 -8.66 7.79 -1.23
N VAL A 3 -9.33 7.04 -0.34
CA VAL A 3 -10.68 7.35 0.13
C VAL A 3 -10.74 8.70 0.85
N ALA A 4 -9.65 9.09 1.53
CA ALA A 4 -9.53 10.38 2.21
C ALA A 4 -9.36 11.60 1.28
N ALA A 5 -9.16 11.39 -0.02
CA ALA A 5 -9.00 12.47 -0.98
C ALA A 5 -10.25 13.35 -1.07
N SER A 6 -10.06 14.66 -1.21
CA SER A 6 -11.14 15.65 -1.33
C SER A 6 -12.01 15.39 -2.57
N ASP A 7 -11.40 14.97 -3.65
CA ASP A 7 -11.94 14.66 -4.98
C ASP A 7 -12.09 13.14 -5.24
N PHE A 8 -12.20 12.34 -4.18
CA PHE A 8 -12.31 10.88 -4.27
C PHE A 8 -13.36 10.39 -5.27
N ASP A 9 -14.58 10.95 -5.20
CA ASP A 9 -15.70 10.52 -6.04
C ASP A 9 -15.44 10.83 -7.53
N ASP A 10 -14.85 11.99 -7.83
CA ASP A 10 -14.48 12.39 -9.18
C ASP A 10 -13.38 11.49 -9.75
N LEU A 11 -12.35 11.17 -8.96
CA LEU A 11 -11.27 10.26 -9.39
C LEU A 11 -11.78 8.85 -9.67
N VAL A 12 -12.74 8.34 -8.87
CA VAL A 12 -13.34 7.03 -9.12
C VAL A 12 -14.20 7.06 -10.39
N LEU A 13 -15.00 8.11 -10.59
CA LEU A 13 -15.79 8.30 -11.81
C LEU A 13 -14.92 8.28 -13.05
N VAL A 14 -13.87 9.10 -13.08
CA VAL A 14 -12.95 9.16 -14.23
C VAL A 14 -12.33 7.80 -14.49
N ALA A 15 -11.84 7.10 -13.46
CA ALA A 15 -11.22 5.80 -13.67
C ALA A 15 -12.20 4.73 -14.22
N VAL A 16 -13.47 4.79 -13.82
CA VAL A 16 -14.52 3.91 -14.35
C VAL A 16 -14.88 4.29 -15.79
N ASP A 17 -15.03 5.58 -16.09
CA ASP A 17 -15.36 6.08 -17.42
C ASP A 17 -14.25 5.80 -18.44
N GLU A 18 -12.98 5.85 -18.01
CA GLU A 18 -11.80 5.46 -18.80
C GLU A 18 -11.60 3.93 -18.89
N GLY A 19 -12.50 3.13 -18.28
CA GLY A 19 -12.51 1.68 -18.44
C GLY A 19 -11.42 0.94 -17.68
N ALA A 20 -10.94 1.45 -16.54
CA ALA A 20 -9.98 0.74 -15.71
C ALA A 20 -10.54 -0.63 -15.25
N ASP A 21 -9.73 -1.70 -15.34
CA ASP A 21 -10.16 -3.04 -14.92
C ASP A 21 -10.26 -3.19 -13.40
N LEU A 22 -9.36 -2.54 -12.65
CA LEU A 22 -9.18 -2.68 -11.21
C LEU A 22 -8.96 -1.32 -10.55
N LEU A 23 -9.62 -1.10 -9.41
CA LEU A 23 -9.47 0.09 -8.58
C LEU A 23 -9.09 -0.28 -7.14
N PHE A 24 -7.83 -0.01 -6.80
CA PHE A 24 -7.34 -0.15 -5.44
C PHE A 24 -7.72 1.04 -4.58
N LEU A 25 -8.40 0.81 -3.45
CA LEU A 25 -8.88 1.86 -2.54
C LEU A 25 -8.12 1.84 -1.22
N GLY A 26 -7.26 2.83 -0.99
CA GLY A 26 -6.45 2.96 0.24
C GLY A 26 -6.86 4.17 1.10
N ALA A 27 -6.15 4.39 2.20
CA ALA A 27 -6.29 5.57 3.07
C ALA A 27 -7.74 5.94 3.45
N GLY A 28 -8.43 5.01 4.13
CA GLY A 28 -9.79 5.19 4.64
C GLY A 28 -10.63 3.93 4.48
N LEU A 29 -11.85 3.94 5.02
CA LEU A 29 -12.82 2.85 4.82
C LEU A 29 -13.74 3.23 3.66
N PRO A 30 -13.73 2.49 2.53
CA PRO A 30 -14.62 2.76 1.40
C PRO A 30 -16.04 2.27 1.73
N LEU A 31 -16.73 2.96 2.64
CA LEU A 31 -18.11 2.63 3.00
C LEU A 31 -19.09 3.20 1.98
N LYS A 32 -18.77 4.32 1.36
CA LYS A 32 -19.59 4.87 0.27
C LYS A 32 -19.10 4.31 -1.06
N TYR A 33 -20.00 3.68 -1.79
CA TYR A 33 -19.85 3.56 -3.23
C TYR A 33 -20.15 4.94 -3.82
N PRO A 34 -19.43 5.41 -4.86
CA PRO A 34 -19.69 6.74 -5.43
C PRO A 34 -21.16 6.88 -5.75
N GLU A 35 -21.84 7.87 -5.15
CA GLU A 35 -23.29 8.08 -5.29
C GLU A 35 -23.68 8.35 -6.77
N SER A 36 -22.72 8.78 -7.57
CA SER A 36 -22.78 9.05 -9.01
C SER A 36 -22.84 7.80 -9.90
N LEU A 37 -22.42 6.63 -9.39
CA LEU A 37 -22.61 5.36 -10.08
C LEU A 37 -23.99 4.81 -9.73
N SER A 38 -25.02 5.24 -10.47
CA SER A 38 -26.36 4.63 -10.38
C SER A 38 -26.24 3.11 -10.43
N MET A 39 -27.04 2.37 -9.65
CA MET A 39 -26.95 0.90 -9.61
C MET A 39 -27.08 0.24 -11.00
N ASP A 40 -27.72 0.90 -11.96
CA ASP A 40 -27.82 0.43 -13.35
C ASP A 40 -26.54 0.66 -14.17
N LYS A 41 -25.77 1.70 -13.87
CA LYS A 41 -24.38 1.83 -14.35
C LYS A 41 -23.46 0.87 -13.62
N ALA A 42 -23.56 0.75 -12.29
CA ALA A 42 -22.72 -0.15 -11.48
C ALA A 42 -22.82 -1.63 -11.91
N LYS A 43 -24.00 -2.09 -12.36
CA LYS A 43 -24.19 -3.43 -12.95
C LYS A 43 -23.50 -3.63 -14.31
N LYS A 44 -23.19 -2.53 -15.02
CA LYS A 44 -22.44 -2.50 -16.28
C LYS A 44 -20.98 -2.11 -16.10
N VAL A 45 -20.58 -1.63 -14.92
CA VAL A 45 -19.19 -1.31 -14.61
C VAL A 45 -18.41 -2.61 -14.52
N LEU A 46 -17.47 -2.78 -15.44
CA LEU A 46 -16.53 -3.91 -15.45
C LEU A 46 -15.44 -3.73 -14.39
N THR A 47 -15.18 -2.49 -13.98
CA THR A 47 -14.15 -2.13 -13.00
C THR A 47 -14.38 -2.80 -11.65
N LYS A 48 -13.38 -3.58 -11.23
CA LYS A 48 -13.35 -4.33 -9.97
C LYS A 48 -12.81 -3.46 -8.84
N ILE A 49 -13.49 -3.45 -7.70
CA ILE A 49 -13.10 -2.64 -6.54
C ILE A 49 -12.34 -3.49 -5.52
N VAL A 50 -11.13 -3.02 -5.17
CA VAL A 50 -10.18 -3.72 -4.29
C VAL A 50 -9.74 -2.84 -3.12
N PRO A 51 -10.46 -2.86 -1.98
CA PRO A 51 -10.05 -2.15 -0.77
C PRO A 51 -8.73 -2.69 -0.19
N ILE A 52 -7.91 -1.77 0.33
CA ILE A 52 -6.71 -2.08 1.11
C ILE A 52 -7.08 -2.03 2.61
N VAL A 53 -6.78 -3.09 3.33
CA VAL A 53 -7.04 -3.23 4.77
C VAL A 53 -5.79 -3.70 5.51
N SER A 54 -5.66 -3.28 6.77
CA SER A 54 -4.57 -3.70 7.66
C SER A 54 -5.08 -4.53 8.85
N SER A 55 -6.35 -4.96 8.84
CA SER A 55 -6.93 -5.82 9.88
C SER A 55 -8.20 -6.53 9.42
N ALA A 56 -8.47 -7.69 10.02
CA ALA A 56 -9.75 -8.39 9.89
C ALA A 56 -10.95 -7.54 10.33
N ARG A 57 -10.78 -6.69 11.36
CA ARG A 57 -11.80 -5.74 11.79
C ARG A 57 -12.21 -4.79 10.67
N ALA A 58 -11.24 -4.18 9.97
CA ALA A 58 -11.53 -3.27 8.86
C ALA A 58 -12.24 -4.00 7.71
N ALA A 59 -11.76 -5.20 7.34
CA ALA A 59 -12.40 -6.05 6.33
C ALA A 59 -13.87 -6.33 6.69
N LYS A 60 -14.13 -6.77 7.93
CA LYS A 60 -15.48 -7.06 8.43
C LYS A 60 -16.42 -5.85 8.35
N ILE A 61 -15.93 -4.65 8.66
CA ILE A 61 -16.74 -3.42 8.60
C ILE A 61 -17.12 -3.12 7.15
N ILE A 62 -16.15 -3.15 6.22
CA ILE A 62 -16.39 -2.89 4.80
C ILE A 62 -17.39 -3.90 4.24
N PHE A 63 -17.16 -5.19 4.48
CA PHE A 63 -18.00 -6.26 3.93
C PHE A 63 -19.42 -6.24 4.47
N ASN A 64 -19.60 -6.05 5.78
CA ASN A 64 -20.94 -5.90 6.35
C ASN A 64 -21.68 -4.69 5.79
N TYR A 65 -20.98 -3.56 5.66
CA TYR A 65 -21.59 -2.36 5.11
C TYR A 65 -22.05 -2.59 3.67
N TRP A 66 -21.17 -3.12 2.81
CA TRP A 66 -21.48 -3.36 1.41
C TRP A 66 -22.59 -4.39 1.23
N ALA A 67 -22.52 -5.50 1.98
CA ALA A 67 -23.54 -6.53 1.94
C ALA A 67 -24.92 -5.97 2.31
N LYS A 68 -24.98 -5.16 3.38
CA LYS A 68 -26.24 -4.55 3.85
C LYS A 68 -26.75 -3.44 2.93
N LYS A 69 -25.88 -2.58 2.44
CA LYS A 69 -26.27 -1.35 1.73
C LYS A 69 -26.46 -1.56 0.23
N TYR A 70 -25.65 -2.42 -0.39
CA TYR A 70 -25.58 -2.57 -1.84
C TYR A 70 -25.91 -4.00 -2.31
N ASN A 71 -26.16 -4.95 -1.40
CA ASN A 71 -26.28 -6.37 -1.71
C ASN A 71 -25.11 -6.85 -2.59
N HIS A 72 -23.91 -6.39 -2.25
CA HIS A 72 -22.67 -6.68 -2.95
C HIS A 72 -21.51 -6.74 -1.94
N VAL A 73 -20.37 -7.28 -2.34
CA VAL A 73 -19.13 -7.29 -1.56
C VAL A 73 -17.95 -6.98 -2.47
N PRO A 74 -16.83 -6.46 -1.93
CA PRO A 74 -15.64 -6.17 -2.73
C PRO A 74 -15.21 -7.32 -3.66
N ASP A 75 -14.56 -6.98 -4.77
CA ASP A 75 -14.13 -7.97 -5.77
C ASP A 75 -12.87 -8.72 -5.37
N ALA A 76 -11.99 -8.06 -4.63
CA ALA A 76 -10.81 -8.61 -3.98
C ALA A 76 -10.47 -7.74 -2.76
N LEU A 77 -9.44 -8.14 -2.01
CA LEU A 77 -8.87 -7.34 -0.92
C LEU A 77 -7.35 -7.30 -1.03
N VAL A 78 -6.76 -6.14 -0.71
CA VAL A 78 -5.34 -6.09 -0.34
C VAL A 78 -5.24 -6.15 1.19
N VAL A 79 -4.46 -7.10 1.70
CA VAL A 79 -4.07 -7.15 3.12
C VAL A 79 -2.66 -6.59 3.25
N GLU A 80 -2.54 -5.38 3.79
CA GLU A 80 -1.27 -4.69 3.97
C GLU A 80 -0.74 -4.85 5.41
N GLY A 81 0.43 -5.47 5.52
CA GLY A 81 1.12 -5.74 6.77
C GLY A 81 2.00 -4.57 7.26
N PRO A 82 2.48 -4.63 8.51
CA PRO A 82 3.17 -3.53 9.14
C PRO A 82 4.56 -3.26 8.55
N LEU A 83 5.08 -4.12 7.66
CA LEU A 83 6.38 -3.99 6.99
C LEU A 83 6.33 -3.15 5.69
N ALA A 84 5.16 -2.60 5.31
CA ALA A 84 4.96 -1.76 4.13
C ALA A 84 5.70 -0.42 4.15
N GLY A 85 5.92 0.20 2.98
CA GLY A 85 6.40 1.58 2.92
C GLY A 85 5.23 2.58 2.97
N GLY A 86 5.53 3.86 3.20
CA GLY A 86 4.48 4.87 3.19
C GLY A 86 3.66 4.91 4.47
N HIS A 87 2.44 5.43 4.40
CA HIS A 87 1.52 5.46 5.53
C HIS A 87 1.11 4.05 5.95
N LEU A 88 1.12 3.81 7.26
CA LEU A 88 0.80 2.50 7.82
C LEU A 88 -0.60 2.52 8.45
N GLY A 89 -1.41 1.51 8.15
CA GLY A 89 -2.72 1.28 8.77
C GLY A 89 -2.67 0.78 10.23
N PHE A 90 -1.59 1.10 10.95
CA PHE A 90 -1.26 0.60 12.27
C PHE A 90 -0.99 1.74 13.24
N LYS A 91 -1.33 1.54 14.51
CA LYS A 91 -0.78 2.39 15.58
C LYS A 91 0.71 2.07 15.75
N LYS A 92 1.49 3.03 16.26
CA LYS A 92 2.95 2.86 16.40
C LYS A 92 3.34 1.63 17.21
N GLU A 93 2.62 1.39 18.30
CA GLU A 93 2.79 0.25 19.19
C GLU A 93 2.53 -1.11 18.51
N HIS A 94 1.80 -1.14 17.39
CA HIS A 94 1.51 -2.37 16.66
C HIS A 94 2.55 -2.69 15.58
N ILE A 95 3.32 -1.71 15.10
CA ILE A 95 4.21 -1.86 13.93
C ILE A 95 5.26 -2.94 14.13
N ASN A 96 5.84 -3.02 15.32
CA ASN A 96 6.87 -4.00 15.67
C ASN A 96 6.34 -5.14 16.54
N ASN A 97 5.02 -5.23 16.72
CA ASN A 97 4.42 -6.22 17.60
C ASN A 97 4.22 -7.54 16.81
N PRO A 98 4.72 -8.69 17.33
CA PRO A 98 4.62 -9.98 16.66
C PRO A 98 3.19 -10.52 16.50
N ASP A 99 2.19 -9.89 17.11
CA ASP A 99 0.77 -10.20 16.92
C ASP A 99 0.16 -9.57 15.68
N TYR A 100 0.83 -8.59 15.08
CA TYR A 100 0.36 -7.89 13.89
C TYR A 100 1.15 -8.25 12.63
N THR A 101 1.73 -9.46 12.59
CA THR A 101 2.44 -9.92 11.38
C THR A 101 1.47 -10.11 10.21
N LEU A 102 1.96 -9.92 8.99
CA LEU A 102 1.17 -10.10 7.78
C LEU A 102 0.56 -11.50 7.68
N ASP A 103 1.30 -12.54 8.11
CA ASP A 103 0.81 -13.92 8.16
C ASP A 103 -0.43 -14.08 9.07
N LYS A 104 -0.39 -13.52 10.29
CA LYS A 104 -1.52 -13.57 11.24
C LYS A 104 -2.72 -12.81 10.69
N ILE A 105 -2.50 -11.60 10.19
CA ILE A 105 -3.57 -10.75 9.65
C ILE A 105 -4.22 -11.41 8.43
N LEU A 106 -3.44 -12.02 7.54
CA LEU A 106 -3.95 -12.74 6.38
C LEU A 106 -4.91 -13.85 6.81
N LEU A 107 -4.51 -14.72 7.75
CA LEU A 107 -5.34 -15.83 8.21
C LEU A 107 -6.64 -15.35 8.87
N GLU A 108 -6.57 -14.29 9.67
CA GLU A 108 -7.76 -13.68 10.28
C GLU A 108 -8.70 -13.07 9.23
N VAL A 109 -8.15 -12.42 8.19
CA VAL A 109 -8.94 -11.85 7.09
C VAL A 109 -9.61 -12.96 6.28
N ILE A 110 -8.89 -14.03 5.92
CA ILE A 110 -9.46 -15.21 5.23
C ILE A 110 -10.66 -15.75 6.02
N SER A 111 -10.49 -15.98 7.32
CA SER A 111 -11.56 -16.45 8.20
C SER A 111 -12.75 -15.49 8.23
N THR A 112 -12.47 -14.19 8.25
CA THR A 112 -13.48 -13.12 8.29
C THR A 112 -14.31 -13.02 7.02
N ILE A 113 -13.71 -13.21 5.83
CA ILE A 113 -14.42 -13.03 4.55
C ILE A 113 -15.15 -14.29 4.08
N LYS A 114 -14.75 -15.47 4.55
CA LYS A 114 -15.33 -16.77 4.15
C LYS A 114 -16.87 -16.86 4.29
N PRO A 115 -17.51 -16.32 5.34
CA PRO A 115 -18.98 -16.28 5.41
C PRO A 115 -19.61 -15.45 4.29
N PHE A 116 -18.96 -14.37 3.86
CA PHE A 116 -19.44 -13.53 2.76
C PHE A 116 -19.25 -14.22 1.40
N GLU A 117 -18.13 -14.93 1.19
CA GLU A 117 -17.96 -15.75 -0.01
C GLU A 117 -19.10 -16.77 -0.17
N LYS A 118 -19.48 -17.44 0.92
CA LYS A 118 -20.62 -18.36 0.95
C LYS A 118 -21.95 -17.64 0.70
N GLN A 119 -22.18 -16.52 1.39
CA GLN A 119 -23.43 -15.74 1.26
C GLN A 119 -23.66 -15.24 -0.18
N PHE A 120 -22.60 -14.78 -0.84
CA PHE A 120 -22.67 -14.20 -2.18
C PHE A 120 -22.32 -15.19 -3.29
N ASN A 121 -22.05 -16.46 -2.95
CA ASN A 121 -21.57 -17.50 -3.86
C ASN A 121 -20.46 -17.00 -4.79
N LYS A 122 -19.46 -16.32 -4.21
CA LYS A 122 -18.40 -15.59 -4.93
C LYS A 122 -17.07 -15.83 -4.23
N HIS A 123 -16.06 -16.22 -4.99
CA HIS A 123 -14.68 -16.23 -4.49
C HIS A 123 -14.11 -14.82 -4.46
N ILE A 124 -13.39 -14.48 -3.39
CA ILE A 124 -12.83 -13.16 -3.14
C ILE A 124 -11.31 -13.29 -2.96
N PRO A 125 -10.52 -13.03 -4.01
CA PRO A 125 -9.07 -13.11 -3.95
C PRO A 125 -8.48 -12.14 -2.92
N ILE A 126 -7.46 -12.60 -2.21
CA ILE A 126 -6.66 -11.78 -1.31
C ILE A 126 -5.27 -11.57 -1.92
N ILE A 127 -4.89 -10.31 -1.99
CA ILE A 127 -3.58 -9.82 -2.40
C ILE A 127 -2.85 -9.39 -1.14
N VAL A 128 -1.67 -9.91 -0.86
CA VAL A 128 -0.91 -9.47 0.33
C VAL A 128 0.11 -8.40 -0.03
N ALA A 129 0.34 -7.45 0.87
CA ALA A 129 1.28 -6.35 0.68
C ALA A 129 2.10 -6.06 1.94
N GLY A 130 3.29 -5.52 1.76
CA GLY A 130 4.16 -5.06 2.85
C GLY A 130 5.18 -6.10 3.31
N GLY A 131 6.46 -5.78 3.15
CA GLY A 131 7.57 -6.66 3.55
C GLY A 131 7.91 -7.79 2.58
N ILE A 132 7.10 -8.03 1.54
CA ILE A 132 7.38 -9.02 0.49
C ILE A 132 8.50 -8.48 -0.41
N TYR A 133 9.58 -9.24 -0.56
CA TYR A 133 10.78 -8.79 -1.26
C TYR A 133 11.33 -9.79 -2.27
N THR A 134 11.34 -11.09 -1.95
CA THR A 134 11.88 -12.17 -2.80
C THR A 134 10.77 -13.05 -3.38
N GLY A 135 11.08 -13.83 -4.41
CA GLY A 135 10.21 -14.89 -4.91
C GLY A 135 9.84 -15.93 -3.86
N ALA A 136 10.73 -16.20 -2.90
CA ALA A 136 10.43 -17.08 -1.77
C ALA A 136 9.37 -16.49 -0.83
N ASP A 137 9.38 -15.17 -0.58
CA ASP A 137 8.32 -14.49 0.16
C ASP A 137 6.97 -14.62 -0.57
N ILE A 138 6.98 -14.46 -1.90
CA ILE A 138 5.80 -14.64 -2.75
C ILE A 138 5.26 -16.06 -2.57
N TYR A 139 6.12 -17.07 -2.74
CA TYR A 139 5.73 -18.47 -2.58
C TYR A 139 5.11 -18.75 -1.21
N LYS A 140 5.76 -18.29 -0.13
CA LYS A 140 5.26 -18.43 1.25
C LYS A 140 3.82 -17.92 1.38
N PHE A 141 3.53 -16.71 0.92
CA PHE A 141 2.18 -16.15 1.07
C PHE A 141 1.13 -16.81 0.16
N MET A 142 1.52 -17.28 -1.03
CA MET A 142 0.63 -18.11 -1.86
C MET A 142 0.22 -19.38 -1.12
N GLN A 143 1.17 -20.03 -0.42
CA GLN A 143 0.90 -21.22 0.39
C GLN A 143 0.00 -20.94 1.61
N LEU A 144 0.00 -19.70 2.12
CA LEU A 144 -0.87 -19.27 3.22
C LEU A 144 -2.28 -18.86 2.75
N GLY A 145 -2.56 -18.96 1.45
CA GLY A 145 -3.89 -18.73 0.89
C GLY A 145 -4.10 -17.37 0.25
N ALA A 146 -3.05 -16.56 0.06
CA ALA A 146 -3.11 -15.40 -0.82
C ALA A 146 -3.12 -15.84 -2.30
N GLN A 147 -3.74 -15.05 -3.17
CA GLN A 147 -3.81 -15.29 -4.62
C GLN A 147 -2.89 -14.35 -5.41
N ALA A 148 -2.42 -13.26 -4.81
CA ALA A 148 -1.41 -12.38 -5.39
C ALA A 148 -0.59 -11.66 -4.32
N VAL A 149 0.47 -10.99 -4.74
CA VAL A 149 1.26 -10.07 -3.91
C VAL A 149 1.25 -8.68 -4.53
N GLN A 150 1.34 -7.65 -3.69
CA GLN A 150 1.59 -6.28 -4.11
C GLN A 150 2.94 -5.83 -3.53
N MET A 151 3.85 -5.46 -4.42
CA MET A 151 5.22 -5.08 -4.10
C MET A 151 5.51 -3.68 -4.63
N ALA A 152 6.19 -2.85 -3.83
CA ALA A 152 6.53 -1.47 -4.21
C ALA A 152 8.03 -1.18 -4.06
N THR A 153 8.56 -1.25 -2.83
CA THR A 153 9.96 -0.91 -2.52
C THR A 153 10.99 -1.58 -3.44
N ARG A 154 10.77 -2.84 -3.82
CA ARG A 154 11.66 -3.58 -4.73
C ARG A 154 11.69 -3.02 -6.16
N PHE A 155 10.60 -2.38 -6.61
CA PHE A 155 10.43 -1.85 -7.96
C PHE A 155 10.87 -0.38 -8.10
N VAL A 156 11.20 0.31 -7.00
CA VAL A 156 11.57 1.75 -7.07
C VAL A 156 12.92 1.95 -7.75
N ALA A 157 13.92 1.14 -7.42
CA ALA A 157 15.23 1.19 -8.08
C ALA A 157 15.21 0.41 -9.40
N THR A 158 14.27 0.75 -10.28
CA THR A 158 14.24 0.24 -11.65
C THR A 158 14.52 1.34 -12.67
N HIS A 159 14.97 0.97 -13.87
CA HIS A 159 15.17 1.93 -14.96
C HIS A 159 13.86 2.60 -15.38
N GLU A 160 12.77 1.82 -15.38
CA GLU A 160 11.43 2.19 -15.82
C GLU A 160 10.68 3.05 -14.79
N CYS A 161 11.09 3.04 -13.51
CA CYS A 161 10.56 3.97 -12.52
C CYS A 161 10.95 5.41 -12.88
N ASP A 162 9.94 6.28 -13.05
CA ASP A 162 10.08 7.67 -13.50
C ASP A 162 10.59 8.66 -12.44
N ALA A 163 10.86 8.17 -11.23
CA ALA A 163 11.49 8.98 -10.20
C ALA A 163 12.94 9.33 -10.58
N SER A 164 13.41 10.49 -10.12
CA SER A 164 14.78 10.95 -10.38
C SER A 164 15.83 9.93 -9.96
N ILE A 165 16.99 9.96 -10.62
CA ILE A 165 18.11 9.09 -10.25
C ILE A 165 18.50 9.25 -8.77
N LYS A 166 18.48 10.49 -8.24
CA LYS A 166 18.76 10.77 -6.83
C LYS A 166 17.76 10.08 -5.88
N PHE A 167 16.47 10.02 -6.25
CA PHE A 167 15.46 9.31 -5.47
C PHE A 167 15.74 7.81 -5.43
N LYS A 168 16.11 7.22 -6.58
CA LYS A 168 16.45 5.79 -6.69
C LYS A 168 17.75 5.46 -5.95
N GLU A 169 18.76 6.31 -6.06
CA GLU A 169 20.00 6.20 -5.29
C GLU A 169 19.80 6.26 -3.77
N ALA A 170 18.76 6.95 -3.28
CA ALA A 170 18.45 6.95 -1.86
C ALA A 170 18.09 5.54 -1.35
N TYR A 171 17.45 4.68 -2.17
CA TYR A 171 17.23 3.27 -1.82
C TYR A 171 18.52 2.47 -1.89
N VAL A 172 19.34 2.70 -2.91
CA VAL A 172 20.61 1.97 -3.10
C VAL A 172 21.60 2.23 -1.96
N LYS A 173 21.62 3.47 -1.45
CA LYS A 173 22.58 3.94 -0.44
C LYS A 173 22.10 3.78 1.00
N CYS A 174 20.81 3.54 1.24
CA CYS A 174 20.30 3.44 2.61
C CYS A 174 20.75 2.15 3.28
N GLU A 175 21.04 2.25 4.57
CA GLU A 175 21.28 1.11 5.43
C GLU A 175 20.03 0.78 6.26
N LYS A 176 20.06 -0.34 6.96
CA LYS A 176 18.90 -0.86 7.71
C LYS A 176 18.43 0.14 8.78
N GLU A 177 19.38 0.82 9.41
CA GLU A 177 19.17 1.80 10.48
C GLU A 177 18.55 3.11 9.98
N ASP A 178 18.66 3.39 8.67
CA ASP A 178 18.04 4.56 8.05
C ASP A 178 16.53 4.40 7.88
N ILE A 179 15.99 3.19 8.02
CA ILE A 179 14.56 2.95 7.82
C ILE A 179 13.80 3.26 9.12
N ILE A 180 13.16 4.43 9.15
CA ILE A 180 12.53 4.98 10.35
C ILE A 180 11.01 5.09 10.22
N ILE A 181 10.33 5.13 11.38
CA ILE A 181 8.91 5.46 11.48
C ILE A 181 8.77 6.95 11.78
N ILE A 182 8.13 7.68 10.87
CA ILE A 182 7.85 9.10 10.99
C ILE A 182 6.42 9.35 11.46
N ASN A 183 6.19 10.48 12.11
CA ASN A 183 4.86 11.05 12.26
C ASN A 183 4.56 11.92 11.05
N SER A 184 3.60 11.51 10.22
CA SER A 184 3.16 12.36 9.11
C SER A 184 2.42 13.61 9.64
N PRO A 185 2.37 14.71 8.87
CA PRO A 185 1.70 15.94 9.29
C PRO A 185 0.19 15.78 9.41
N VAL A 186 -0.36 14.64 8.98
CA VAL A 186 -1.78 14.26 9.10
C VAL A 186 -2.03 13.27 10.25
N GLY A 187 -1.04 13.06 11.13
CA GLY A 187 -1.20 12.27 12.36
C GLY A 187 -1.11 10.75 12.18
N LEU A 188 -0.80 10.27 10.97
CA LEU A 188 -0.64 8.84 10.69
C LEU A 188 0.85 8.45 10.71
N PRO A 189 1.22 7.27 11.25
CA PRO A 189 2.55 6.73 11.10
C PRO A 189 2.89 6.49 9.63
N GLY A 190 4.12 6.80 9.25
CA GLY A 190 4.66 6.45 7.94
C GLY A 190 6.06 5.85 8.05
N ARG A 191 6.48 5.05 7.06
CA ARG A 191 7.85 4.51 7.00
C ARG A 191 8.64 5.12 5.85
N ALA A 192 9.80 5.69 6.18
CA ALA A 192 10.64 6.43 5.27
C ALA A 192 12.12 6.13 5.48
N ILE A 193 12.93 6.48 4.49
CA ILE A 193 14.39 6.54 4.59
C ILE A 193 14.75 7.87 5.26
N LYS A 194 15.50 7.78 6.37
CA LYS A 194 16.02 8.92 7.12
C LYS A 194 16.87 9.80 6.22
N ASN A 195 16.65 11.11 6.31
CA ASN A 195 17.46 12.11 5.63
C ASN A 195 17.42 13.44 6.39
N LYS A 196 18.20 14.42 5.93
CA LYS A 196 18.30 15.75 6.54
C LYS A 196 16.96 16.48 6.67
N PHE A 197 16.02 16.27 5.74
CA PHE A 197 14.69 16.85 5.82
C PHE A 197 13.92 16.30 7.02
N LEU A 198 13.91 14.97 7.19
CA LEU A 198 13.22 14.31 8.30
C LEU A 198 13.88 14.63 9.65
N GLU A 199 15.21 14.75 9.71
CA GLU A 199 15.92 15.17 10.91
C GLU A 199 15.50 16.58 11.37
N LYS A 200 15.35 17.53 10.43
CA LYS A 200 14.85 18.88 10.74
C LYS A 200 13.42 18.83 11.29
N VAL A 201 12.55 18.07 10.63
CA VAL A 201 11.15 17.91 11.04
C VAL A 201 11.06 17.28 12.43
N GLU A 202 11.86 16.25 12.72
CA GLU A 202 11.93 15.59 14.02
C GLU A 202 12.45 16.54 15.12
N ALA A 203 13.40 17.41 14.79
CA ALA A 203 13.86 18.49 15.67
C ALA A 203 12.85 19.63 15.87
N GLY A 204 11.62 19.51 15.32
CA GLY A 204 10.55 20.50 15.47
C GLY A 204 10.62 21.67 14.50
N VAL A 205 11.51 21.64 13.51
CA VAL A 205 11.60 22.67 12.47
C VAL A 205 10.36 22.58 11.58
N LYS A 206 9.60 23.68 11.51
CA LYS A 206 8.50 23.84 10.56
C LYS A 206 9.03 24.31 9.22
N ILE A 207 8.43 23.80 8.14
CA ILE A 207 8.76 24.13 6.77
C ILE A 207 7.53 24.84 6.19
N PRO A 208 7.51 26.18 6.19
CA PRO A 208 6.37 26.96 5.72
C PRO A 208 6.00 26.62 4.29
N PHE A 209 4.71 26.53 4.00
CA PHE A 209 4.21 26.26 2.66
C PHE A 209 2.86 26.95 2.46
N LYS A 210 2.51 27.20 1.19
CA LYS A 210 1.13 27.50 0.79
C LYS A 210 0.51 26.22 0.26
N CYS A 211 -0.61 25.79 0.82
CA CYS A 211 -1.28 24.56 0.41
C CYS A 211 -1.71 24.66 -1.06
N PRO A 212 -1.15 23.85 -1.97
CA PRO A 212 -1.44 23.99 -3.39
C PRO A 212 -2.66 23.18 -3.83
N TRP A 213 -3.01 22.10 -3.11
CA TRP A 213 -4.02 21.14 -3.59
C TRP A 213 -5.26 21.01 -2.71
N LYS A 214 -5.20 21.33 -1.41
CA LYS A 214 -6.27 20.96 -0.44
C LYS A 214 -6.72 19.50 -0.61
N CYS A 215 -5.74 18.62 -0.83
CA CYS A 215 -5.90 17.26 -1.32
C CYS A 215 -6.71 16.33 -0.40
N LEU A 216 -6.72 16.56 0.92
CA LEU A 216 -7.40 15.71 1.89
C LEU A 216 -8.47 16.48 2.66
N LYS A 217 -9.62 15.83 2.86
CA LYS A 217 -10.76 16.38 3.62
C LYS A 217 -10.39 16.70 5.09
N SER A 218 -9.46 15.94 5.65
CA SER A 218 -9.05 16.03 7.07
C SER A 218 -7.76 16.81 7.32
N CYS A 219 -7.09 17.32 6.28
CA CYS A 219 -5.81 18.01 6.46
C CYS A 219 -6.02 19.47 6.91
N ASP A 220 -5.55 19.80 8.12
CA ASP A 220 -5.42 21.18 8.58
C ASP A 220 -4.04 21.74 8.20
N PHE A 221 -3.94 22.23 6.95
CA PHE A 221 -2.69 22.78 6.40
C PHE A 221 -2.16 24.02 7.16
N ARG A 222 -2.97 24.63 8.04
CA ARG A 222 -2.56 25.80 8.84
C ARG A 222 -1.75 25.38 10.07
N LYS A 223 -1.94 24.13 10.53
CA LYS A 223 -1.23 23.55 11.68
C LYS A 223 -0.14 22.57 11.27
N ALA A 224 -0.24 21.99 10.08
CA ALA A 224 0.73 21.05 9.56
C ALA A 224 2.16 21.65 9.56
N PRO A 225 3.17 20.94 10.10
CA PRO A 225 4.55 21.43 10.13
C PRO A 225 5.19 21.52 8.74
N TYR A 226 4.70 20.75 7.78
CA TYR A 226 5.08 20.78 6.37
C TYR A 226 3.97 20.14 5.52
N CYS A 227 3.99 20.34 4.21
CA CYS A 227 3.11 19.63 3.27
C CYS A 227 3.75 18.32 2.83
N ILE A 228 3.13 17.19 3.16
CA ILE A 228 3.67 15.88 2.79
C ILE A 228 3.67 15.66 1.27
N ASP A 229 2.61 16.05 0.56
CA ASP A 229 2.56 15.87 -0.90
C ASP A 229 3.63 16.71 -1.61
N LEU A 230 3.94 17.91 -1.10
CA LEU A 230 5.00 18.75 -1.63
C LEU A 230 6.37 18.10 -1.37
N ALA A 231 6.60 17.61 -0.15
CA ALA A 231 7.82 16.90 0.22
C ALA A 231 8.03 15.63 -0.65
N LEU A 232 6.98 14.84 -0.89
CA LEU A 232 7.05 13.66 -1.75
C LEU A 232 7.26 14.03 -3.22
N THR A 233 6.61 15.09 -3.71
CA THR A 233 6.80 15.61 -5.08
C THR A 233 8.23 16.10 -5.29
N ASN A 234 8.78 16.83 -4.31
CA ASN A 234 10.16 17.28 -4.32
C ASN A 234 11.14 16.10 -4.34
N ALA A 235 10.90 15.11 -3.48
CA ALA A 235 11.71 13.90 -3.45
C ALA A 235 11.68 13.15 -4.79
N LYS A 236 10.50 12.94 -5.40
CA LYS A 236 10.38 12.32 -6.73
C LYS A 236 11.26 13.03 -7.77
N LYS A 237 11.34 14.36 -7.72
CA LYS A 237 12.19 15.20 -8.59
C LYS A 237 13.67 15.25 -8.19
N GLY A 238 14.06 14.61 -7.09
CA GLY A 238 15.46 14.52 -6.63
C GLY A 238 15.88 15.66 -5.70
N LEU A 239 14.93 16.47 -5.22
CA LEU A 239 15.14 17.54 -4.26
C LEU A 239 15.03 16.99 -2.83
N LEU A 240 15.97 16.12 -2.45
CA LEU A 240 15.94 15.39 -1.17
C LEU A 240 16.20 16.27 0.07
N ASP A 241 16.70 17.49 -0.10
CA ASP A 241 16.81 18.46 1.00
C ASP A 241 15.47 19.14 1.33
N GLU A 242 14.48 19.03 0.42
CA GLU A 242 13.13 19.60 0.54
C GLU A 242 12.04 18.51 0.56
N GLY A 243 12.43 17.26 0.77
CA GLY A 243 11.55 16.12 0.67
C GLY A 243 12.13 14.87 1.32
N PHE A 244 11.39 13.77 1.30
CA PHE A 244 11.87 12.49 1.81
C PHE A 244 11.27 11.33 1.02
N VAL A 245 11.84 10.15 1.23
CA VAL A 245 11.54 8.94 0.47
C VAL A 245 10.78 7.96 1.35
N PHE A 246 9.54 7.65 1.01
CA PHE A 246 8.82 6.55 1.65
C PHE A 246 9.37 5.20 1.23
N ALA A 247 9.56 4.28 2.18
CA ALA A 247 10.15 2.99 1.87
C ALA A 247 9.72 1.90 2.86
N GLY A 248 9.59 0.67 2.40
CA GLY A 248 9.33 -0.49 3.26
C GLY A 248 10.57 -0.92 4.04
N THR A 249 10.40 -1.86 4.97
CA THR A 249 11.52 -2.32 5.84
C THR A 249 12.70 -2.91 5.07
N ASN A 250 12.45 -3.46 3.88
CA ASN A 250 13.46 -4.10 3.04
C ASN A 250 14.19 -3.15 2.08
N ALA A 251 14.02 -1.83 2.20
CA ALA A 251 14.63 -0.87 1.28
C ALA A 251 16.17 -0.97 1.23
N TYR A 252 16.81 -1.15 2.39
CA TYR A 252 18.27 -1.31 2.51
C TYR A 252 18.85 -2.51 1.74
N ARG A 253 18.00 -3.47 1.35
CA ARG A 253 18.40 -4.65 0.56
C ARG A 253 18.53 -4.32 -0.93
N VAL A 254 18.06 -3.17 -1.38
CA VAL A 254 18.22 -2.69 -2.75
C VAL A 254 19.64 -2.17 -2.90
N LYS A 255 20.48 -2.82 -3.70
CA LYS A 255 21.91 -2.48 -3.84
C LYS A 255 22.31 -1.99 -5.22
N GLU A 256 21.39 -2.02 -6.19
CA GLU A 256 21.62 -1.57 -7.55
C GLU A 256 20.29 -1.18 -8.22
N ILE A 257 20.40 -0.45 -9.33
CA ILE A 257 19.26 -0.11 -10.19
C ILE A 257 19.24 -1.11 -11.33
N VAL A 258 18.12 -1.82 -11.50
CA VAL A 258 17.95 -2.90 -12.49
C VAL A 258 16.82 -2.61 -13.46
N SER A 259 16.66 -3.40 -14.52
CA SER A 259 15.44 -3.35 -15.33
C SER A 259 14.29 -4.08 -14.62
N ILE A 260 13.04 -3.71 -14.92
CA ILE A 260 11.86 -4.47 -14.49
C ILE A 260 11.97 -5.92 -14.98
N LYS A 261 12.44 -6.14 -16.21
CA LYS A 261 12.63 -7.48 -16.78
C LYS A 261 13.52 -8.34 -15.89
N THR A 262 14.72 -7.85 -15.58
CA THR A 262 15.68 -8.56 -14.71
C THR A 262 15.08 -8.83 -13.35
N LEU A 263 14.39 -7.84 -12.76
CA LEU A 263 13.74 -8.02 -11.46
C LEU A 263 12.68 -9.13 -11.49
N PHE A 264 11.82 -9.18 -12.52
CA PHE A 264 10.83 -10.24 -12.68
C PHE A 264 11.47 -11.60 -12.87
N GLU A 265 12.53 -11.71 -13.67
CA GLU A 265 13.29 -12.95 -13.86
C GLU A 265 13.83 -13.47 -12.51
N THR A 266 14.45 -12.60 -11.72
CA THR A 266 14.92 -12.94 -10.36
C THR A 266 13.78 -13.42 -9.45
N LEU A 267 12.66 -12.69 -9.40
CA LEU A 267 11.52 -13.07 -8.55
C LEU A 267 10.92 -14.42 -8.97
N LEU A 268 10.83 -14.70 -10.27
CA LEU A 268 10.32 -15.96 -10.79
C LEU A 268 11.26 -17.13 -10.50
N GLU A 269 12.57 -16.92 -10.63
CA GLU A 269 13.57 -17.94 -10.29
C GLU A 269 13.55 -18.26 -8.79
N GLU A 270 13.60 -17.25 -7.93
CA GLU A 270 13.51 -17.42 -6.48
C GLU A 270 12.20 -18.13 -6.05
N TYR A 271 11.08 -17.81 -6.71
CA TYR A 271 9.80 -18.48 -6.47
C TYR A 271 9.86 -19.96 -6.84
N LYS A 272 10.40 -20.29 -8.03
CA LYS A 272 10.53 -21.67 -8.50
C LYS A 272 11.41 -22.49 -7.58
N ASN A 273 12.55 -21.94 -7.16
CA ASN A 273 13.47 -22.60 -6.25
C ASN A 273 12.78 -22.91 -4.91
N ALA A 274 12.09 -21.93 -4.32
CA ALA A 274 11.32 -22.14 -3.09
C ALA A 274 10.20 -23.19 -3.24
N ALA A 275 9.57 -23.26 -4.41
CA ALA A 275 8.56 -24.27 -4.71
C ALA A 275 9.16 -25.68 -4.86
N SER A 276 10.34 -25.80 -5.47
CA SER A 276 11.05 -27.07 -5.67
C SER A 276 11.63 -27.65 -4.37
N ASP A 277 12.22 -26.82 -3.51
CA ASP A 277 12.80 -27.27 -2.23
C ASP A 277 11.75 -27.91 -1.32
N LYS A 278 10.49 -27.43 -1.37
CA LYS A 278 9.39 -28.01 -0.61
C LYS A 278 9.02 -29.42 -1.10
N ILE A 279 9.05 -29.65 -2.42
CA ILE A 279 8.76 -30.98 -3.00
C ILE A 279 9.77 -32.00 -2.48
N ILE A 280 11.06 -31.63 -2.47
CA ILE A 280 12.14 -32.49 -1.99
C ILE A 280 12.04 -32.74 -0.47
N SER A 281 11.62 -31.75 0.32
CA SER A 281 11.45 -31.90 1.78
C SER A 281 10.21 -32.72 2.20
N THR A 282 9.28 -32.99 1.27
CA THR A 282 8.07 -33.80 1.51
C THR A 282 8.14 -35.22 0.95
N CYS A 283 9.23 -35.57 0.27
CA CYS A 283 9.56 -36.93 -0.17
C CYS A 283 10.49 -37.62 0.82
#